data_AF-H6NDW0-F1
#
_entry.id   AF-H6NDW0-F1
#
_cell.length_a   1.000
_cell.length_b   1.000
_cell.length_c   1.000
_cell.angle_alpha   90.00
_cell.angle_beta   90.00
_cell.angle_gamma   90.00
#
_symmetry.space_group_name_H-M   'P 1'
#
loop_
_entity.id
_entity.type
_entity.pdbx_description
1 polymer ?
#
loop_
_entity_poly.entity_id
_entity_poly.type
_entity_poly.pdbx_seq_one_letter_code
_entity_poly.pdbx_strand_id
1 'polypeptide(L)'
;MNPQITKNEVDVLEALRIHGTTKGVLSATGYASFTVYTHLRTLMKLGLVSRSGVKGSYRFKALDGEYEIRGNRGRPKPAPDHEEGSDSLIELSLNVDLNEDQKFYLAAHRRSTSRRVLAERLGLTKLQLNFLLMKIGGRP
;
A
#
# COMPACT_ATOMS: atom_id res chain seq x y z
N MET A 1 22.16 5.04 22.76
CA MET A 1 21.00 4.27 22.27
C MET A 1 21.00 4.38 20.76
N ASN A 2 21.10 3.25 20.06
CA ASN A 2 21.12 3.25 18.60
C ASN A 2 19.71 3.56 18.07
N PRO A 3 19.59 4.41 17.04
CA PRO A 3 18.31 4.72 16.43
C PRO A 3 17.69 3.46 15.83
N GLN A 4 16.40 3.22 16.13
CA GLN A 4 15.66 2.09 15.57
C GLN A 4 14.93 2.52 14.30
N ILE A 5 15.22 1.86 13.18
CA ILE A 5 14.60 2.14 11.88
C ILE A 5 13.92 0.91 11.30
N THR A 6 12.88 1.13 10.50
CA THR A 6 12.13 0.07 9.82
C THR A 6 12.87 -0.43 8.59
N LYS A 7 12.54 -1.63 8.11
CA LYS A 7 13.12 -2.18 6.87
C LYS A 7 12.96 -1.24 5.66
N ASN A 8 11.82 -0.58 5.52
CA ASN A 8 11.60 0.36 4.42
C ASN A 8 12.50 1.60 4.53
N GLU A 9 12.84 2.04 5.75
CA GLU A 9 13.78 3.14 5.96
C GLU A 9 15.22 2.73 5.68
N VAL A 10 15.58 1.48 5.98
CA VAL A 10 16.86 0.87 5.56
C VAL A 10 16.96 0.86 4.03
N ASP A 11 15.94 0.35 3.33
CA ASP A 11 15.92 0.32 1.85
C ASP A 11 16.16 1.72 1.25
N VAL A 12 15.52 2.76 1.82
CA VAL A 12 15.69 4.16 1.38
C VAL A 12 17.10 4.66 1.69
N LEU A 13 17.65 4.35 2.87
CA LEU A 13 18.98 4.77 3.28
C LEU A 13 20.06 4.15 2.39
N GLU A 14 19.97 2.86 2.10
CA GLU A 14 20.89 2.14 1.23
C GLU A 14 20.80 2.61 -0.22
N ALA A 15 19.57 2.77 -0.74
CA ALA A 15 19.37 3.33 -2.08
C ALA A 15 19.95 4.75 -2.19
N LEU A 16 19.86 5.55 -1.12
CA LEU A 16 20.46 6.88 -1.09
C LEU A 16 22.00 6.81 -1.07
N ARG A 17 22.60 5.85 -0.38
CA ARG A 17 24.07 5.62 -0.38
C ARG A 17 24.58 5.25 -1.77
N ILE A 18 23.85 4.41 -2.49
CA ILE A 18 24.26 3.92 -3.82
C ILE A 18 24.06 5.01 -4.89
N HIS A 19 22.88 5.63 -4.95
CA HIS A 19 22.51 6.49 -6.08
C HIS A 19 22.70 7.99 -5.82
N GLY A 20 22.86 8.43 -4.57
CA GLY A 20 23.13 9.81 -4.18
C GLY A 20 22.02 10.84 -4.51
N THR A 21 20.95 10.43 -5.20
CA THR A 21 19.88 11.33 -5.67
C THR A 21 18.50 10.75 -5.36
N THR A 22 17.54 11.61 -5.05
CA THR A 22 16.16 11.19 -4.76
C THR A 22 15.53 10.47 -5.95
N LYS A 23 15.85 10.87 -7.19
CA LYS A 23 15.37 10.20 -8.39
C LYS A 23 15.89 8.75 -8.48
N GLY A 24 17.16 8.53 -8.14
CA GLY A 24 17.74 7.19 -8.06
C GLY A 24 17.09 6.34 -6.98
N VAL A 25 16.83 6.93 -5.80
CA VAL A 25 16.10 6.24 -4.71
C VAL A 25 14.71 5.80 -5.15
N LEU A 26 13.96 6.66 -5.83
CA LEU A 26 12.62 6.33 -6.35
C LEU A 26 12.67 5.17 -7.34
N SER A 27 13.65 5.18 -8.25
CA SER A 27 13.83 4.12 -9.23
C SER A 27 14.24 2.79 -8.59
N ALA A 28 15.09 2.82 -7.56
CA ALA A 28 15.61 1.62 -6.91
C ALA A 28 14.61 0.97 -5.95
N THR A 29 13.82 1.78 -5.24
CA THR A 29 12.87 1.28 -4.23
C THR A 29 11.47 1.02 -4.77
N GLY A 30 11.10 1.64 -5.90
CA GLY A 30 9.74 1.60 -6.44
C GLY A 30 8.71 2.34 -5.58
N TYR A 31 9.13 3.06 -4.54
CA TYR A 31 8.24 3.79 -3.66
C TYR A 31 7.70 5.07 -4.29
N ALA A 32 6.49 5.45 -3.88
CA ALA A 32 5.95 6.76 -4.24
C ALA A 32 6.83 7.89 -3.68
N SER A 33 6.90 9.01 -4.41
CA SER A 33 7.66 10.20 -4.03
C SER A 33 7.39 10.63 -2.59
N PHE A 34 6.10 10.73 -2.24
CA PHE A 34 5.67 11.08 -0.88
C PHE A 34 6.27 10.15 0.19
N THR A 35 6.21 8.84 -0.02
CA THR A 35 6.73 7.83 0.91
C THR A 35 8.23 7.97 1.13
N VAL A 36 9.00 8.17 0.05
CA VAL A 36 10.45 8.42 0.15
C VAL A 36 10.73 9.67 0.96
N TYR A 37 10.01 10.78 0.72
CA TYR A 37 10.19 12.00 1.51
C TYR A 37 9.82 11.82 2.99
N THR A 38 8.80 11.03 3.30
CA THR A 38 8.45 10.68 4.67
C THR A 38 9.60 9.95 5.36
N HIS A 39 10.16 8.92 4.72
CA HIS A 39 11.29 8.16 5.27
C HIS A 39 12.55 9.01 5.39
N LEU A 40 12.89 9.84 4.38
CA LEU A 40 14.02 10.77 4.46
C LEU A 40 13.87 11.74 5.64
N ARG A 41 12.65 12.24 5.91
CA ARG A 41 12.40 13.13 7.05
C ARG A 41 12.61 12.41 8.39
N THR A 42 12.21 11.14 8.50
CA THR A 42 12.48 10.33 9.70
C THR A 42 13.97 10.08 9.88
N LEU A 43 14.66 9.63 8.82
CA LEU A 43 16.10 9.38 8.83
C LEU A 43 16.92 10.63 9.16
N MET A 44 16.48 11.81 8.71
CA MET A 44 17.08 13.09 9.09
C MET A 44 16.95 13.38 10.59
N LYS A 45 15.79 13.12 11.19
CA LYS A 45 15.60 13.30 12.65
C LYS A 45 16.48 12.37 13.47
N LEU A 46 16.79 11.19 12.92
CA LEU A 46 17.66 10.19 13.54
C LEU A 46 19.15 10.43 13.26
N GLY A 47 19.51 11.49 12.52
CA GLY A 47 20.89 11.82 12.20
C GLY A 47 21.55 10.89 11.17
N LEU A 48 20.77 10.07 10.46
CA LEU A 48 21.27 9.12 9.45
C LEU A 48 21.31 9.71 8.03
N VAL A 49 20.63 10.85 7.83
CA VAL A 49 20.62 11.58 6.55
C VAL A 49 20.79 13.06 6.84
N SER A 50 21.65 13.73 6.06
CA SER A 50 21.75 15.19 6.04
C SER A 50 21.06 15.76 4.80
N ARG A 51 20.53 16.98 4.95
CA ARG A 51 19.93 17.75 3.86
C ARG A 51 20.73 19.02 3.66
N SER A 52 21.14 19.29 2.44
CA SER A 52 21.81 20.53 2.02
C SER A 52 21.03 21.22 0.89
N GLY A 53 21.35 22.49 0.65
CA GLY A 53 20.72 23.30 -0.40
C GLY A 53 19.58 24.20 0.07
N VAL A 54 19.02 24.95 -0.88
CA VAL A 54 17.96 25.94 -0.65
C VAL A 54 16.58 25.37 -0.96
N LYS A 55 15.53 26.06 -0.50
CA LYS A 55 14.14 25.69 -0.79
C LYS A 55 13.94 25.54 -2.31
N GLY A 56 13.51 24.35 -2.74
CA GLY A 56 13.33 24.01 -4.16
C GLY A 56 14.51 23.26 -4.81
N SER A 57 15.67 23.17 -4.15
CA SER A 57 16.85 22.46 -4.66
C SER A 57 17.58 21.74 -3.52
N TYR A 58 16.84 20.93 -2.77
CA TYR A 58 17.42 20.14 -1.69
C TYR A 58 18.19 18.93 -2.22
N ARG A 59 19.35 18.67 -1.63
CA ARG A 59 20.12 17.44 -1.81
C ARG A 59 20.14 16.67 -0.49
N PHE A 60 20.04 15.36 -0.58
CA PHE A 60 20.09 14.47 0.57
C PHE A 60 21.36 13.63 0.48
N LYS A 61 22.04 13.46 1.61
CA LYS A 61 23.24 12.63 1.73
C LYS A 61 23.09 11.69 2.91
N ALA A 62 23.28 10.40 2.67
CA ALA A 62 23.34 9.42 3.75
C ALA A 62 24.60 9.64 4.60
N LEU A 63 24.46 9.49 5.91
CA LEU A 63 25.55 9.56 6.88
C LEU A 63 25.90 8.14 7.35
N ASP A 64 27.13 7.99 7.80
CA ASP A 64 27.58 6.77 8.46
C ASP A 64 27.16 6.87 9.93
N GLY A 65 26.31 5.94 10.34
CA GLY A 65 25.77 5.86 11.68
C GLY A 65 25.25 4.47 11.93
N GLU A 66 25.44 3.98 13.15
CA GLU A 66 24.88 2.72 13.59
C GLU A 66 23.38 2.86 13.80
N TYR A 67 22.63 1.82 13.46
CA TYR A 67 21.19 1.75 13.66
C TYR A 67 20.78 0.31 13.92
N GLU A 68 19.64 0.14 14.60
CA GLU A 68 19.02 -1.16 14.82
C GLU A 68 17.79 -1.29 13.94
N ILE A 69 17.61 -2.46 13.32
CA ILE A 69 16.42 -2.73 12.52
C ILE A 69 15.29 -3.09 13.48
N ARG A 70 14.25 -2.26 13.52
CA ARG A 70 13.04 -2.56 14.28
C ARG A 70 12.35 -3.76 13.62
N GLY A 71 12.33 -4.89 14.33
CA GLY A 71 11.64 -6.10 13.91
C GLY A 71 10.19 -5.78 13.53
N ASN A 72 9.84 -6.05 12.28
CA ASN A 72 8.48 -5.86 11.79
C ASN A 72 7.53 -6.79 12.57
N ARG A 73 6.68 -6.25 13.44
CA ARG A 73 5.33 -6.81 13.63
C ARG A 73 4.58 -6.48 12.34
N GLY A 74 4.79 -7.34 11.33
CA GLY A 74 4.59 -7.03 9.93
C GLY A 74 3.15 -6.72 9.56
N ARG A 75 2.97 -5.68 8.76
CA ARG A 75 2.05 -5.78 7.63
C ARG A 75 2.89 -6.37 6.50
N PRO A 76 2.57 -7.56 5.97
CA PRO A 76 3.34 -8.15 4.89
C PRO A 76 3.29 -7.22 3.68
N LYS A 77 4.47 -6.89 3.15
CA LYS A 77 4.64 -6.34 1.80
C LYS A 77 4.20 -7.47 0.86
N PRO A 78 3.25 -7.27 -0.08
CA PRO A 78 2.95 -8.32 -1.05
C PRO A 78 4.23 -8.55 -1.85
N ALA A 79 4.68 -9.81 -1.89
CA ALA A 79 5.77 -10.22 -2.77
C ALA A 79 5.31 -9.98 -4.23
N PRO A 80 6.22 -9.67 -5.17
CA PRO A 80 5.83 -9.41 -6.56
C PRO A 80 5.28 -10.65 -7.28
N ASP A 81 5.41 -11.84 -6.66
CA ASP A 81 5.21 -13.13 -7.31
C ASP A 81 4.28 -14.07 -6.51
N HIS A 82 3.50 -13.55 -5.56
CA HIS A 82 2.45 -14.37 -4.95
C HIS A 82 1.32 -14.53 -5.96
N GLU A 83 1.30 -15.67 -6.65
CA GLU A 83 0.05 -16.25 -7.12
C GLU A 83 -0.93 -16.20 -5.95
N GLU A 84 -1.97 -15.39 -6.11
CA GLU A 84 -3.08 -15.24 -5.17
C GLU A 84 -3.82 -16.58 -5.08
N GLY A 85 -3.28 -17.51 -4.29
CA GLY A 85 -4.08 -18.54 -3.65
C GLY A 85 -5.01 -17.84 -2.69
N SER A 86 -6.17 -17.44 -3.19
CA SER A 86 -7.29 -16.95 -2.41
C SER A 86 -7.54 -17.92 -1.25
N ASP A 87 -7.50 -17.39 -0.03
CA ASP A 87 -7.76 -18.17 1.18
C ASP A 87 -9.14 -18.83 1.03
N SER A 88 -9.19 -20.16 0.98
CA SER A 88 -10.42 -20.92 0.69
C SER A 88 -11.59 -20.56 1.61
N LEU A 89 -11.29 -20.12 2.85
CA LEU A 89 -12.31 -19.64 3.79
C LEU A 89 -12.88 -18.27 3.38
N ILE A 90 -12.03 -17.40 2.83
CA ILE A 90 -12.44 -16.11 2.29
C ILE A 90 -13.29 -16.34 1.05
N GLU A 91 -12.89 -17.24 0.14
CA GLU A 91 -13.71 -17.57 -1.03
C GLU A 91 -15.07 -18.13 -0.66
N LEU A 92 -15.14 -19.05 0.30
CA LEU A 92 -16.39 -19.59 0.85
C LEU A 92 -17.29 -18.47 1.41
N SER A 93 -16.70 -17.50 2.12
CA SER A 93 -17.45 -16.37 2.69
C SER A 93 -17.93 -15.34 1.65
N LEU A 94 -17.25 -15.29 0.49
CA LEU A 94 -17.51 -14.35 -0.61
C LEU A 94 -18.32 -14.97 -1.75
N ASN A 95 -18.54 -16.29 -1.74
CA ASN A 95 -19.39 -16.99 -2.68
C ASN A 95 -20.86 -16.83 -2.28
N VAL A 96 -21.40 -15.64 -2.55
CA VAL A 96 -22.80 -15.32 -2.35
C VAL A 96 -23.55 -15.52 -3.66
N ASP A 97 -24.50 -16.45 -3.66
CA ASP A 97 -25.48 -16.58 -4.73
C ASP A 97 -26.66 -15.63 -4.49
N LEU A 98 -26.88 -14.72 -5.43
CA LEU A 98 -28.06 -13.86 -5.44
C LEU A 98 -29.26 -14.62 -6.01
N ASN A 99 -30.44 -14.39 -5.46
CA ASN A 99 -31.68 -14.84 -6.08
C ASN A 99 -32.04 -13.98 -7.32
N GLU A 100 -33.04 -14.39 -8.11
CA GLU A 100 -33.42 -13.71 -9.35
C GLU A 100 -33.85 -12.24 -9.14
N ASP A 101 -34.60 -11.96 -8.06
CA ASP A 101 -35.03 -10.59 -7.73
C ASP A 101 -33.84 -9.69 -7.39
N GLN A 102 -32.87 -10.22 -6.65
CA GLN A 102 -31.63 -9.54 -6.29
C GLN A 102 -30.74 -9.31 -7.50
N LYS A 103 -30.63 -10.29 -8.41
CA LYS A 103 -29.92 -10.13 -9.69
C LYS A 103 -30.56 -9.03 -10.53
N PHE A 104 -31.88 -9.03 -10.64
CA PHE A 104 -32.64 -8.02 -11.37
C PHE A 104 -32.43 -6.63 -10.77
N TYR A 105 -32.56 -6.51 -9.44
CA TYR A 105 -32.35 -5.25 -8.73
C TYR A 105 -30.91 -4.72 -8.92
N LEU A 106 -29.91 -5.59 -8.78
CA LEU A 106 -28.51 -5.23 -8.98
C LEU A 106 -28.24 -4.77 -10.42
N ALA A 107 -28.77 -5.49 -11.42
CA ALA A 107 -28.59 -5.12 -12.84
C ALA A 107 -29.16 -3.73 -13.14
N ALA A 108 -30.32 -3.40 -12.59
CA ALA A 108 -31.00 -2.12 -12.78
C ALA A 108 -30.30 -0.95 -12.04
N HIS A 109 -29.67 -1.21 -10.88
CA HIS A 109 -29.22 -0.14 -9.98
C HIS A 109 -27.69 -0.03 -9.82
N ARG A 110 -26.90 -0.97 -10.38
CA ARG A 110 -25.43 -1.03 -10.22
C ARG A 110 -24.66 0.22 -10.66
N ARG A 111 -25.23 1.06 -11.54
CA ARG A 111 -24.57 2.29 -12.05
C ARG A 111 -25.09 3.58 -11.44
N SER A 112 -26.32 3.57 -10.91
CA SER A 112 -27.02 4.76 -10.44
C SER A 112 -27.03 4.87 -8.91
N THR A 113 -26.78 3.77 -8.20
CA THR A 113 -26.90 3.68 -6.74
C THR A 113 -25.54 3.48 -6.10
N SER A 114 -25.31 4.14 -4.95
CA SER A 114 -24.06 3.94 -4.22
C SER A 114 -23.91 2.50 -3.74
N ARG A 115 -22.68 1.97 -3.81
CA ARG A 115 -22.37 0.58 -3.43
C ARG A 115 -22.79 0.25 -1.99
N ARG A 116 -22.75 1.22 -1.08
CA ARG A 116 -23.21 1.04 0.29
C ARG A 116 -24.72 0.72 0.34
N VAL A 117 -25.53 1.52 -0.36
CA VAL A 117 -26.99 1.36 -0.38
C VAL A 117 -27.38 0.06 -1.10
N LEU A 118 -26.65 -0.31 -2.15
CA LEU A 118 -26.84 -1.61 -2.83
C LEU A 118 -26.56 -2.78 -1.89
N ALA A 119 -25.48 -2.72 -1.11
CA ALA A 119 -25.12 -3.78 -0.16
C ALA A 119 -26.20 -3.94 0.92
N GLU A 120 -26.65 -2.83 1.51
CA GLU A 120 -27.73 -2.82 2.51
C GLU A 120 -29.05 -3.39 1.94
N ARG A 121 -29.42 -3.05 0.70
CA ARG A 121 -30.64 -3.55 0.04
C ARG A 121 -30.58 -5.02 -0.35
N LEU A 122 -29.39 -5.52 -0.69
CA LEU A 122 -29.18 -6.91 -1.07
C LEU A 122 -28.90 -7.82 0.13
N GLY A 123 -28.82 -7.27 1.35
CA GLY A 123 -28.48 -8.03 2.55
C GLY A 123 -27.03 -8.50 2.57
N LEU A 124 -26.14 -7.80 1.88
CA LEU A 124 -24.74 -8.15 1.72
C LEU A 124 -23.83 -7.21 2.51
N THR A 125 -22.66 -7.72 2.88
CA THR A 125 -21.56 -6.84 3.27
C THR A 125 -21.02 -6.10 2.06
N LYS A 126 -20.42 -4.92 2.28
CA LYS A 126 -19.77 -4.14 1.22
C LYS A 126 -18.67 -4.94 0.50
N LEU A 127 -17.98 -5.82 1.23
CA LEU A 127 -16.93 -6.67 0.67
C LEU A 127 -17.51 -7.72 -0.29
N GLN A 128 -18.58 -8.41 0.11
CA GLN A 128 -19.29 -9.37 -0.73
C GLN A 128 -19.83 -8.72 -2.00
N LEU A 129 -20.44 -7.52 -1.88
CA LEU A 129 -20.92 -6.79 -3.06
C LEU A 129 -19.78 -6.43 -4.02
N ASN A 130 -18.65 -5.94 -3.51
CA ASN A 130 -17.50 -5.60 -4.33
C ASN A 130 -16.97 -6.83 -5.08
N PHE A 131 -16.86 -7.97 -4.40
CA PHE A 131 -16.41 -9.21 -5.00
C PHE A 131 -17.39 -9.72 -6.08
N LEU A 132 -18.69 -9.63 -5.80
CA LEU A 132 -19.74 -9.99 -6.76
C LEU A 132 -19.72 -9.09 -8.00
N LEU A 133 -19.51 -7.79 -7.82
CA LEU A 133 -19.34 -6.87 -8.95
C LEU A 133 -18.09 -7.21 -9.77
N MET A 134 -16.97 -7.57 -9.13
CA MET A 134 -15.75 -8.00 -9.83
C MET A 134 -15.99 -9.25 -10.69
N LYS A 135 -16.69 -10.27 -10.16
CA LYS A 135 -17.06 -11.49 -10.92
C LYS A 135 -17.89 -11.19 -12.17
N ILE A 136 -18.74 -10.17 -12.13
CA ILE A 136 -19.64 -9.78 -13.23
C ILE A 136 -18.98 -8.73 -14.15
N GLY A 137 -17.67 -8.46 -13.98
CA GLY A 137 -16.90 -7.52 -14.81
C GLY A 137 -17.06 -6.04 -14.44
N GLY A 138 -17.60 -5.74 -13.26
CA GLY A 138 -17.62 -4.41 -12.66
C GLY A 138 -16.26 -4.07 -12.05
N ARG A 139 -15.70 -2.90 -12.38
CA ARG A 139 -14.51 -2.39 -11.70
C ARG A 139 -14.86 -2.03 -10.24
N PRO A 140 -13.96 -2.31 -9.28
CA PRO A 140 -14.20 -2.10 -7.84
C PRO A 140 -14.47 -0.64 -7.45
#